data_AF-A0A9D4TJA9-F1
#
_entry.id   AF-A0A9D4TJA9-F1
#
_cell.length_a   1.000
_cell.length_b   1.000
_cell.length_c   1.000
_cell.angle_alpha   90.00
_cell.angle_beta   90.00
_cell.angle_gamma   90.00
#
_symmetry.space_group_name_H-M   'P 1'
#
loop_
_entity.id
_entity.type
_entity.pdbx_description
1 polymer ?
#
loop_
_entity_poly.entity_id
_entity_poly.type
_entity_poly.pdbx_seq_one_letter_code
_entity_poly.pdbx_strand_id
1 'polypeptide(L)'
;MHEGWPHALHGRETGRRLSCAVPQPNAGLLILEEPVASLPGRILDYVQGPLHYLDLGGAQERSLAAFGGASELLAGITKLYASHSGLASVDGLQRLPAVRWLYLDHNQLPESELLRLPEVLPAGLKLEALDVSGNPGCTPEVERRLLASSLLTVADFFNGRRLSSR
;
A
#
# COMPACT_ATOMS: atom_id res chain seq x y z
N MET A 1 -10.64 36.21 -7.13
CA MET A 1 -9.25 35.94 -7.57
C MET A 1 -8.76 34.75 -6.75
N HIS A 2 -8.34 33.70 -7.46
CA HIS A 2 -7.64 32.49 -6.99
C HIS A 2 -8.41 31.48 -6.11
N GLU A 3 -9.46 30.86 -6.67
CA GLU A 3 -9.89 29.49 -6.27
C GLU A 3 -9.73 28.52 -7.45
N GLY A 4 -8.62 28.68 -8.18
CA GLY A 4 -8.16 27.69 -9.15
C GLY A 4 -7.22 26.75 -8.44
N TRP A 5 -7.60 25.48 -8.33
CA TRP A 5 -6.68 24.37 -8.04
C TRP A 5 -5.33 24.64 -8.72
N PRO A 6 -4.19 24.44 -8.03
CA PRO A 6 -2.89 24.64 -8.64
C PRO A 6 -2.75 23.65 -9.80
N HIS A 7 -2.92 24.15 -11.02
CA HIS A 7 -2.68 23.48 -12.29
C HIS A 7 -3.03 21.98 -12.31
N ALA A 8 -4.34 21.72 -12.25
CA ALA A 8 -5.02 20.55 -12.77
C ALA A 8 -4.29 19.20 -12.58
N LEU A 9 -4.79 18.43 -11.62
CA LEU A 9 -4.75 16.97 -11.65
C LEU A 9 -5.46 16.48 -12.93
N HIS A 10 -4.80 16.63 -14.07
CA HIS A 10 -5.04 15.79 -15.23
C HIS A 10 -4.51 14.42 -14.82
N GLY A 11 -5.38 13.43 -14.69
CA GLY A 11 -4.92 12.06 -14.75
C GLY A 11 -4.06 11.95 -16.00
N ARG A 12 -2.75 11.74 -15.83
CA ARG A 12 -1.78 11.74 -16.95
C ARG A 12 -2.10 10.69 -18.01
N GLU A 13 -3.08 9.81 -17.75
CA GLU A 13 -3.56 8.78 -18.66
C GLU A 13 -4.94 9.07 -19.29
N THR A 14 -5.75 10.00 -18.77
CA THR A 14 -7.15 10.17 -19.23
C THR A 14 -7.53 11.59 -19.67
N GLY A 15 -6.68 12.60 -19.41
CA GLY A 15 -6.94 13.99 -19.83
C GLY A 15 -8.20 14.63 -19.22
N ARG A 16 -8.87 13.94 -18.28
CA ARG A 16 -10.09 14.40 -17.64
C ARG A 16 -9.79 15.13 -16.33
N ARG A 17 -10.52 16.21 -16.11
CA ARG A 17 -10.58 16.93 -14.83
C ARG A 17 -11.29 16.02 -13.83
N LEU A 18 -10.69 15.80 -12.66
CA LEU A 18 -11.32 15.04 -11.59
C LEU A 18 -12.67 15.66 -11.22
N SER A 19 -13.69 14.82 -11.06
CA SER A 19 -15.04 15.23 -10.64
C SER A 19 -15.19 15.36 -9.12
N CYS A 20 -14.20 14.94 -8.33
CA CYS A 20 -14.23 14.93 -6.87
C CYS A 20 -13.01 15.69 -6.27
N ALA A 21 -13.15 16.12 -5.02
CA ALA A 21 -12.07 16.75 -4.26
C ALA A 21 -11.00 15.71 -3.87
N VAL A 22 -9.73 16.14 -3.75
CA VAL A 22 -8.63 15.27 -3.28
C VAL A 22 -8.97 14.74 -1.88
N PRO A 23 -8.95 13.41 -1.67
CA PRO A 23 -9.17 12.81 -0.35
C PRO A 23 -8.11 13.31 0.63
N GLN A 24 -8.53 13.76 1.81
CA GLN A 24 -7.61 14.19 2.87
C GLN A 24 -7.75 13.29 4.10
N PRO A 25 -6.69 13.12 4.90
CA PRO A 25 -6.74 12.24 6.05
C PRO A 25 -7.72 12.78 7.09
N ASN A 26 -8.55 11.90 7.64
CA ASN A 26 -9.39 12.19 8.81
C ASN A 26 -8.73 11.55 10.04
N ALA A 27 -8.21 12.37 10.96
CA ALA A 27 -7.47 11.90 12.14
C ALA A 27 -6.32 10.91 11.80
N GLY A 28 -5.64 11.13 10.67
CA GLY A 28 -4.55 10.27 10.20
C GLY A 28 -5.00 8.97 9.51
N LEU A 29 -6.28 8.85 9.17
CA LEU A 29 -6.84 7.78 8.35
C LEU A 29 -7.17 8.32 6.95
N LEU A 30 -6.65 7.68 5.90
CA LEU A 30 -7.05 7.95 4.52
C LEU A 30 -7.59 6.67 3.90
N ILE A 31 -8.81 6.75 3.36
CA ILE A 31 -9.49 5.64 2.70
C ILE A 31 -9.87 6.10 1.28
N LEU A 32 -9.43 5.35 0.28
CA LEU A 32 -9.73 5.61 -1.13
C LEU A 32 -10.81 4.63 -1.61
N GLU A 33 -12.07 4.83 -1.17
CA GLU A 33 -13.23 3.94 -1.44
C GLU A 33 -13.94 4.18 -2.80
N GLU A 34 -13.66 5.29 -3.48
CA GLU A 34 -14.29 5.65 -4.77
C GLU A 34 -13.78 4.73 -5.90
N PRO A 35 -14.51 4.52 -7.02
CA PRO A 35 -13.97 3.83 -8.19
C PRO A 35 -12.73 4.59 -8.71
N VAL A 36 -11.57 4.11 -8.27
CA VAL A 36 -10.25 4.74 -8.39
C VAL A 36 -9.78 4.86 -9.85
N ALA A 37 -10.51 4.26 -10.79
CA ALA A 37 -10.34 4.49 -12.24
C ALA A 37 -10.42 5.99 -12.62
N SER A 38 -10.96 6.83 -11.74
CA SER A 38 -11.03 8.28 -11.91
C SER A 38 -9.95 9.07 -11.15
N LEU A 39 -9.22 8.46 -10.20
CA LEU A 39 -8.19 9.17 -9.45
C LEU A 39 -6.95 9.35 -10.33
N PRO A 40 -6.25 10.49 -10.17
CA PRO A 40 -5.02 10.71 -10.90
C PRO A 40 -3.92 9.82 -10.33
N GLY A 41 -3.03 9.34 -11.19
CA GLY A 41 -1.74 8.83 -10.73
C GLY A 41 -1.06 9.86 -9.82
N ARG A 42 -0.35 9.38 -8.81
CA ARG A 42 0.33 10.20 -7.79
C ARG A 42 -0.58 10.97 -6.83
N ILE A 43 -1.81 10.50 -6.58
CA ILE A 43 -2.77 11.14 -5.69
C ILE A 43 -2.22 11.49 -4.30
N LEU A 44 -1.30 10.70 -3.74
CA LEU A 44 -0.71 10.95 -2.42
C LEU A 44 0.22 12.17 -2.39
N ASP A 45 0.71 12.67 -3.53
CA ASP A 45 1.51 13.91 -3.60
C ASP A 45 0.70 15.14 -3.12
N TYR A 46 -0.63 15.04 -3.10
CA TYR A 46 -1.56 16.12 -2.78
C TYR A 46 -2.21 15.96 -1.40
N VAL A 47 -1.94 14.84 -0.74
CA VAL A 47 -2.44 14.57 0.61
C VAL A 47 -1.55 15.31 1.60
N GLN A 48 -2.17 16.03 2.52
CA GLN A 48 -1.47 16.81 3.54
C GLN A 48 -1.80 16.32 4.94
N GLY A 49 -0.86 16.52 5.86
CA GLY A 49 -1.00 16.14 7.26
C GLY A 49 -0.48 14.75 7.58
N PRO A 50 -0.48 14.37 8.86
CA PRO A 50 -0.01 13.08 9.30
C PRO A 50 -0.93 11.97 8.78
N LEU A 51 -0.34 10.85 8.38
CA LEU A 51 -1.06 9.68 7.91
C LEU A 51 -0.51 8.45 8.62
N HIS A 52 -1.36 7.72 9.32
CA HIS A 52 -0.99 6.49 10.05
C HIS A 52 -1.63 5.24 9.45
N TYR A 53 -2.78 5.42 8.81
CA TYR A 53 -3.55 4.37 8.17
C TYR A 53 -3.86 4.80 6.73
N LEU A 54 -3.48 3.97 5.79
CA LEU A 54 -3.76 4.16 4.38
C LEU A 54 -4.52 2.94 3.86
N ASP A 55 -5.67 3.18 3.25
CA ASP A 55 -6.45 2.17 2.56
C ASP A 55 -6.62 2.55 1.09
N LEU A 56 -6.04 1.69 0.26
CA LEU A 56 -6.02 1.74 -1.20
C LEU A 56 -6.88 0.61 -1.78
N GLY A 57 -7.75 0.00 -0.99
CA GLY A 57 -8.61 -1.10 -1.42
C GLY A 57 -9.39 -0.74 -2.69
N GLY A 58 -9.30 -1.57 -3.72
CA GLY A 58 -9.95 -1.31 -5.01
C GLY A 58 -9.24 -0.28 -5.91
N ALA A 59 -8.11 0.27 -5.49
CA ALA A 59 -7.29 1.13 -6.31
C ALA A 59 -6.53 0.33 -7.38
N GLN A 60 -6.92 0.42 -8.65
CA GLN A 60 -6.43 -0.45 -9.74
C GLN A 60 -5.01 -0.16 -10.25
N GLU A 61 -4.14 0.39 -9.42
CA GLU A 61 -2.76 0.67 -9.79
C GLU A 61 -1.90 -0.59 -9.76
N ARG A 62 -0.84 -0.61 -10.58
CA ARG A 62 0.06 -1.77 -10.66
C ARG A 62 1.07 -1.86 -9.51
N SER A 63 1.36 -0.75 -8.82
CA SER A 63 2.31 -0.69 -7.69
C SER A 63 2.04 0.49 -6.76
N LEU A 64 2.57 0.43 -5.53
CA LEU A 64 2.44 1.54 -4.58
C LEU A 64 3.17 2.80 -5.00
N ALA A 65 4.28 2.65 -5.75
CA ALA A 65 5.01 3.77 -6.32
C ALA A 65 4.15 4.67 -7.22
N ALA A 66 3.12 4.11 -7.88
CA ALA A 66 2.20 4.84 -8.75
C ALA A 66 1.36 5.88 -7.97
N PHE A 67 1.06 5.63 -6.70
CA PHE A 67 0.29 6.55 -5.87
C PHE A 67 1.07 7.78 -5.39
N GLY A 68 2.39 7.84 -5.54
CA GLY A 68 3.19 9.00 -5.15
C GLY A 68 3.32 9.15 -3.63
N GLY A 69 3.28 10.37 -3.13
CA GLY A 69 3.36 10.73 -1.71
C GLY A 69 4.66 11.44 -1.35
N ALA A 70 4.59 12.43 -0.46
CA ALA A 70 5.78 12.99 0.16
C ALA A 70 6.40 12.00 1.16
N SER A 71 7.72 12.01 1.35
CA SER A 71 8.40 11.08 2.25
C SER A 71 7.92 11.21 3.70
N GLU A 72 7.61 12.44 4.13
CA GLU A 72 7.11 12.76 5.47
C GLU A 72 5.74 12.15 5.72
N LEU A 73 4.88 12.13 4.70
CA LEU A 73 3.56 11.52 4.77
C LEU A 73 3.67 10.00 4.87
N LEU A 74 4.51 9.39 4.03
CA LEU A 74 4.69 7.94 3.99
C LEU A 74 5.43 7.40 5.22
N ALA A 75 6.32 8.20 5.82
CA ALA A 75 7.04 7.84 7.04
C ALA A 75 6.14 7.62 8.26
N GLY A 76 4.94 8.22 8.26
CA GLY A 76 3.98 8.07 9.35
C GLY A 76 3.11 6.81 9.27
N ILE A 77 3.07 6.14 8.11
CA ILE A 77 2.14 5.04 7.84
C ILE A 77 2.57 3.81 8.62
N THR A 78 1.68 3.35 9.51
CA THR A 78 1.86 2.13 10.31
C THR A 78 0.97 1.00 9.81
N LYS A 79 -0.15 1.33 9.14
CA LYS A 79 -1.13 0.37 8.61
C LYS A 79 -1.38 0.67 7.14
N LEU A 80 -1.17 -0.33 6.29
CA LEU A 80 -1.50 -0.26 4.86
C LEU A 80 -2.46 -1.39 4.50
N TYR A 81 -3.62 -1.00 3.98
CA TYR A 81 -4.55 -1.88 3.29
C TYR A 81 -4.47 -1.57 1.80
N ALA A 82 -4.08 -2.55 1.00
CA ALA A 82 -4.07 -2.45 -0.45
C ALA A 82 -4.60 -3.76 -1.07
N SER A 83 -5.61 -4.33 -0.41
CA SER A 83 -6.28 -5.56 -0.81
C SER A 83 -7.13 -5.31 -2.05
N HIS A 84 -7.21 -6.28 -2.98
CA HIS A 84 -8.05 -6.16 -4.18
C HIS A 84 -7.70 -4.95 -5.08
N SER A 85 -6.45 -4.50 -5.06
CA SER A 85 -5.96 -3.34 -5.82
C SER A 85 -5.35 -3.71 -7.18
N GLY A 86 -5.30 -5.00 -7.53
CA GLY A 86 -4.68 -5.44 -8.78
C GLY A 86 -3.17 -5.19 -8.86
N LEU A 87 -2.51 -5.01 -7.70
CA LEU A 87 -1.07 -4.79 -7.61
C LEU A 87 -0.33 -5.96 -8.23
N ALA A 88 0.60 -5.66 -9.14
CA ALA A 88 1.47 -6.64 -9.77
C ALA A 88 2.94 -6.49 -9.32
N SER A 89 3.24 -5.45 -8.52
CA SER A 89 4.55 -5.23 -7.93
C SER A 89 4.48 -4.63 -6.53
N VAL A 90 5.47 -4.97 -5.70
CA VAL A 90 5.67 -4.42 -4.34
C VAL A 90 6.49 -3.12 -4.31
N ASP A 91 6.88 -2.59 -5.48
CA ASP A 91 7.65 -1.36 -5.59
C ASP A 91 6.90 -0.18 -4.94
N GLY A 92 7.61 0.56 -4.09
CA GLY A 92 7.08 1.66 -3.29
C GLY A 92 7.01 1.34 -1.80
N LEU A 93 6.96 0.06 -1.40
CA LEU A 93 6.95 -0.37 0.01
C LEU A 93 8.20 0.06 0.79
N GLN A 94 9.35 0.21 0.14
CA GLN A 94 10.59 0.71 0.75
C GLN A 94 10.45 2.12 1.37
N ARG A 95 9.40 2.84 0.98
CA ARG A 95 9.10 4.20 1.44
C ARG A 95 8.25 4.22 2.73
N LEU A 96 7.91 3.06 3.28
CA LEU A 96 7.07 2.88 4.47
C LEU A 96 7.89 2.37 5.67
N PRO A 97 8.78 3.19 6.27
CA PRO A 97 9.68 2.75 7.33
C PRO A 97 9.02 2.39 8.65
N ALA A 98 7.75 2.75 8.85
CA ALA A 98 7.02 2.52 10.08
C ALA A 98 5.90 1.47 9.96
N VAL A 99 5.76 0.81 8.79
CA VAL A 99 4.65 -0.13 8.57
C VAL A 99 4.77 -1.36 9.49
N ARG A 100 3.66 -1.72 10.12
CA ARG A 100 3.52 -2.84 11.07
C ARG A 100 2.43 -3.81 10.62
N TRP A 101 1.37 -3.30 9.99
CA TRP A 101 0.31 -4.11 9.38
C TRP A 101 0.27 -3.85 7.88
N LEU A 102 0.43 -4.92 7.10
CA LEU A 102 0.49 -4.86 5.64
C LEU A 102 -0.47 -5.89 5.04
N TYR A 103 -1.53 -5.41 4.39
CA TYR A 103 -2.53 -6.25 3.73
C TYR A 103 -2.44 -6.03 2.22
N LEU A 104 -2.02 -7.08 1.51
CA LEU A 104 -1.81 -7.15 0.07
C LEU A 104 -2.61 -8.31 -0.54
N ASP A 105 -3.61 -8.84 0.16
CA ASP A 105 -4.40 -9.97 -0.29
C ASP A 105 -5.20 -9.66 -1.56
N HIS A 106 -5.47 -10.71 -2.34
CA HIS A 106 -6.25 -10.64 -3.58
C HIS A 106 -5.71 -9.62 -4.61
N ASN A 107 -4.39 -9.55 -4.76
CA ASN A 107 -3.71 -8.81 -5.83
C ASN A 107 -3.20 -9.75 -6.93
N GLN A 108 -2.40 -9.22 -7.85
CA GLN A 108 -1.79 -9.93 -8.99
C GLN A 108 -0.28 -10.15 -8.78
N LEU A 109 0.19 -10.22 -7.53
CA LEU A 109 1.61 -10.35 -7.22
C LEU A 109 2.12 -11.75 -7.59
N PRO A 110 3.11 -11.87 -8.49
CA PRO A 110 3.77 -13.15 -8.76
C PRO A 110 4.72 -13.53 -7.62
N GLU A 111 5.17 -14.78 -7.61
CA GLU A 111 6.06 -15.33 -6.58
C GLU A 111 7.33 -14.48 -6.40
N SER A 112 7.91 -13.99 -7.50
CA SER A 112 9.11 -13.14 -7.46
C SER A 112 8.90 -11.85 -6.66
N GLU A 113 7.71 -11.25 -6.71
CA GLU A 113 7.43 -10.01 -5.98
C GLU A 113 7.17 -10.28 -4.50
N LEU A 114 6.49 -11.37 -4.17
CA LEU A 114 6.27 -11.76 -2.78
C LEU A 114 7.60 -12.11 -2.08
N LEU A 115 8.49 -12.85 -2.76
CA LEU A 115 9.80 -13.20 -2.22
C LEU A 115 10.75 -12.00 -2.08
N ARG A 116 10.49 -10.89 -2.80
CA ARG A 116 11.22 -9.63 -2.65
C ARG A 116 10.82 -8.81 -1.43
N LEU A 117 9.69 -9.11 -0.76
CA LEU A 117 9.20 -8.34 0.39
C LEU A 117 10.27 -8.13 1.50
N PRO A 118 11.04 -9.15 1.93
CA PRO A 118 12.08 -8.96 2.96
C PRO A 118 13.24 -8.06 2.54
N GLU A 119 13.47 -7.90 1.24
CA GLU A 119 14.54 -7.08 0.67
C GLU A 119 14.08 -5.65 0.37
N VAL A 120 12.81 -5.49 -0.03
CA VAL A 120 12.21 -4.19 -0.37
C VAL A 120 11.82 -3.42 0.89
N LEU A 121 11.29 -4.10 1.92
CA LEU A 121 10.96 -3.43 3.17
C LEU A 121 12.23 -2.99 3.90
N PRO A 122 12.21 -1.85 4.62
CA PRO A 122 13.39 -1.34 5.31
C PRO A 122 14.02 -2.35 6.26
N ALA A 123 15.35 -2.41 6.27
CA ALA A 123 16.09 -3.37 7.07
C ALA A 123 15.75 -3.25 8.57
N GLY A 124 15.48 -4.38 9.21
CA GLY A 124 15.09 -4.44 10.62
C GLY A 124 13.61 -4.13 10.89
N LEU A 125 12.83 -3.83 9.85
CA LEU A 125 11.38 -3.71 9.96
C LEU A 125 10.77 -5.06 10.31
N LYS A 126 9.79 -5.01 11.21
CA LYS A 126 9.09 -6.15 11.75
C LYS A 126 7.60 -5.93 11.62
N LEU A 127 6.93 -6.85 10.94
CA LEU A 127 5.49 -6.80 10.77
C LEU A 127 4.83 -7.54 11.93
N GLU A 128 3.73 -6.97 12.41
CA GLU A 128 2.78 -7.64 13.29
C GLU A 128 1.76 -8.45 12.50
N ALA A 129 1.41 -7.96 11.30
CA ALA A 129 0.53 -8.68 10.39
C ALA A 129 0.98 -8.52 8.95
N LEU A 130 0.97 -9.62 8.21
CA LEU A 130 1.11 -9.66 6.76
C LEU A 130 0.02 -10.54 6.16
N ASP A 131 -0.72 -10.01 5.20
CA ASP A 131 -1.61 -10.81 4.37
C ASP A 131 -1.22 -10.67 2.90
N VAL A 132 -0.88 -11.78 2.26
CA VAL A 132 -0.60 -11.88 0.83
C VAL A 132 -1.46 -12.96 0.17
N SER A 133 -2.45 -13.47 0.88
CA SER A 133 -3.33 -14.54 0.40
C SER A 133 -4.09 -14.12 -0.86
N GLY A 134 -4.52 -15.08 -1.68
CA GLY A 134 -5.24 -14.78 -2.92
C GLY A 134 -4.39 -14.15 -4.04
N ASN A 135 -3.09 -13.92 -3.85
CA ASN A 135 -2.17 -13.59 -4.93
C ASN A 135 -1.76 -14.85 -5.72
N PRO A 136 -1.57 -14.76 -7.04
CA PRO A 136 -1.15 -15.91 -7.84
C PRO A 136 0.22 -16.46 -7.44
N GLY A 137 1.11 -15.60 -6.92
CA GLY A 137 2.41 -15.99 -6.39
C GLY A 137 2.38 -16.61 -4.99
N CYS A 138 1.24 -16.60 -4.30
CA CYS A 138 1.13 -17.07 -2.92
C CYS A 138 1.07 -18.61 -2.91
N THR A 139 2.22 -19.24 -3.09
CA THR A 139 2.37 -20.70 -3.00
C THR A 139 2.81 -21.12 -1.61
N PRO A 140 2.62 -22.40 -1.21
CA PRO A 140 3.10 -22.90 0.08
C PRO A 140 4.63 -22.81 0.27
N GLU A 141 5.42 -22.74 -0.80
CA GLU A 141 6.86 -22.47 -0.71
C GLU A 141 7.11 -21.01 -0.33
N VAL A 142 6.44 -20.07 -1.01
CA VAL A 142 6.53 -18.64 -0.71
C VAL A 142 6.09 -18.34 0.72
N GLU A 143 4.99 -18.92 1.17
CA GLU A 143 4.53 -18.78 2.56
C GLU A 143 5.61 -19.26 3.55
N ARG A 144 6.21 -20.42 3.32
CA ARG A 144 7.30 -20.94 4.17
C ARG A 144 8.52 -20.02 4.17
N ARG A 145 8.89 -19.47 3.02
CA ARG A 145 10.01 -18.53 2.88
C ARG A 145 9.75 -17.21 3.60
N LEU A 146 8.53 -16.67 3.50
CA LEU A 146 8.12 -15.47 4.22
C LEU A 146 8.09 -15.69 5.74
N LEU A 147 7.54 -16.83 6.19
CA LEU A 147 7.54 -17.21 7.62
C LEU A 147 8.95 -17.42 8.18
N ALA A 148 9.89 -17.87 7.36
CA ALA A 148 11.30 -18.01 7.75
C ALA A 148 12.08 -16.69 7.70
N SER A 149 11.50 -15.62 7.15
CA SER A 149 12.16 -14.32 7.03
C SER A 149 12.18 -13.56 8.37
N SER A 150 13.07 -12.56 8.46
CA SER A 150 13.13 -11.66 9.61
C SER A 150 11.87 -10.80 9.79
N LEU A 151 11.10 -10.56 8.72
CA LEU A 151 9.91 -9.71 8.72
C LEU A 151 8.84 -10.21 9.69
N LEU A 152 8.63 -11.52 9.76
CA LEU A 152 7.54 -12.14 10.51
C LEU A 152 7.98 -12.69 11.87
N THR A 153 9.18 -12.32 12.34
CA THR A 153 9.74 -12.81 13.61
C THR A 153 8.91 -12.46 14.84
N VAL A 154 8.14 -11.38 14.78
CA VAL A 154 7.22 -10.93 15.84
C VAL A 154 5.78 -10.82 15.33
N ALA A 155 5.49 -11.39 14.17
CA ALA A 155 4.16 -11.30 13.59
C ALA A 155 3.18 -12.14 14.40
N ASP A 156 2.06 -11.52 14.77
CA ASP A 156 0.92 -12.19 15.39
C ASP A 156 0.02 -12.84 14.33
N PHE A 157 0.01 -12.30 13.10
CA PHE A 157 -0.88 -12.74 12.02
C PHE A 157 -0.15 -12.89 10.68
N PHE A 158 -0.45 -13.98 9.97
CA PHE A 158 -0.01 -14.20 8.59
C PHE A 158 -1.12 -14.87 7.78
N ASN A 159 -1.51 -14.28 6.64
CA ASN A 159 -2.57 -14.79 5.75
C ASN A 159 -3.86 -15.18 6.50
N GLY A 160 -4.37 -14.26 7.34
CA GLY A 160 -5.53 -14.48 8.20
C GLY A 160 -5.35 -15.50 9.34
N ARG A 161 -4.18 -16.14 9.47
CA ARG A 161 -3.89 -17.12 10.53
C ARG A 161 -3.13 -16.47 11.65
N ARG A 162 -3.55 -16.72 12.89
CA ARG A 162 -2.76 -16.34 14.06
C ARG A 162 -1.51 -17.20 14.13
N LEU A 163 -0.35 -16.57 14.08
CA LEU A 163 0.92 -17.23 14.38
C LEU A 163 0.98 -17.43 15.88
N SER A 164 1.36 -18.64 16.30
CA SER A 164 1.54 -18.93 17.72
C SER A 164 2.64 -18.01 18.24
N SER A 165 2.28 -17.08 19.14
CA SER A 165 3.23 -16.22 19.84
C SER A 165 4.35 -17.10 20.40
N ARG A 166 5.58 -16.90 19.93
CA ARG A 166 6.76 -17.56 20.52
C ARG A 166 7.18 -16.83 21.79
#